data_AF-A0A1F9LDZ8-F1
#
_entry.id   AF-A0A1F9LDZ8-F1
#
_cell.length_a   1.000
_cell.length_b   1.000
_cell.length_c   1.000
_cell.angle_alpha   90.00
_cell.angle_beta   90.00
_cell.angle_gamma   90.00
#
_symmetry.space_group_name_H-M   'P 1'
#
loop_
_entity.id
_entity.type
_entity.pdbx_description
1 polymer ?
#
loop_
_entity_poly.entity_id
_entity_poly.type
_entity_poly.pdbx_seq_one_letter_code
_entity_poly.pdbx_strand_id
1 'polypeptide(L)' 'MRQVLVRNLHAKVVSKLKLRARQHRRSLQEELREILEHAAKQNTAAARASVDQVRKMFAGRTFHDSSELIRRDRAR' A
#
# COMPACT_ATOMS: atom_id res chain seq x y z
N MET A 1 -15.56 7.70 -22.55
CA MET A 1 -15.46 8.15 -21.15
C MET A 1 -16.35 7.27 -20.28
N ARG A 2 -15.88 6.83 -19.11
CA ARG A 2 -16.71 6.14 -18.11
C ARG A 2 -16.65 6.96 -16.82
N GLN A 3 -17.80 7.25 -16.22
CA GLN A 3 -17.91 8.07 -15.02
C GLN A 3 -18.52 7.25 -13.89
N VAL A 4 -18.02 7.42 -12.67
CA VAL A 4 -18.52 6.74 -11.47
C VAL A 4 -18.88 7.80 -10.44
N LEU A 5 -20.12 7.75 -9.96
CA LEU A 5 -20.59 8.61 -8.88
C LEU A 5 -20.61 7.81 -7.57
N VAL A 6 -19.77 8.21 -6.62
CA VAL A 6 -19.78 7.62 -5.26
C VAL A 6 -20.58 8.54 -4.34
N ARG A 7 -21.76 8.09 -3.92
CA ARG A 7 -22.64 8.82 -2.99
C ARG A 7 -22.33 8.47 -1.54
N ASN A 8 -22.73 9.37 -0.62
CA ASN A 8 -22.65 9.17 0.83
C ASN A 8 -21.24 8.86 1.37
N LEU A 9 -20.20 9.46 0.78
CA LEU A 9 -18.84 9.32 1.30
C LEU A 9 -18.67 10.17 2.57
N HIS A 10 -18.18 9.55 3.64
CA HIS A 10 -17.99 10.23 4.91
C HIS A 10 -17.02 11.42 4.74
N ALA A 11 -17.39 12.61 5.26
CA ALA A 11 -16.63 13.85 5.04
C ALA A 11 -15.14 13.74 5.44
N LYS A 12 -14.86 13.07 6.57
CA LYS A 12 -13.49 12.75 7.02
C LYS A 12 -12.66 12.00 5.96
N VAL A 13 -13.27 11.10 5.19
CA VAL A 13 -12.58 10.36 4.12
C VAL A 13 -12.23 11.29 2.96
N VAL A 14 -13.18 12.14 2.55
CA VAL A 14 -12.95 13.15 1.50
C VAL A 14 -11.78 14.06 1.87
N SER A 15 -11.72 14.53 3.12
CA SER A 15 -10.63 15.39 3.59
C SER A 15 -9.26 14.71 3.54
N LYS A 16 -9.18 13.43 3.94
CA LYS A 16 -7.93 12.65 3.84
C LYS A 16 -7.49 12.44 2.39
N LEU A 17 -8.43 12.16 1.49
CA LEU A 17 -8.14 11.99 0.06
C LEU A 17 -7.65 13.29 -0.58
N LYS A 18 -8.25 14.43 -0.22
CA LYS A 18 -7.78 15.76 -0.66
C LYS A 18 -6.35 16.05 -0.18
N LEU A 19 -6.04 15.74 1.08
CA LEU A 19 -4.69 15.91 1.61
C LEU A 19 -3.68 15.04 0.85
N ARG A 20 -4.02 13.78 0.60
CA ARG A 20 -3.18 12.84 -0.15
C ARG A 20 -2.94 13.31 -1.58
N ALA A 21 -3.98 13.78 -2.28
CA ALA A 21 -3.85 14.34 -3.63
C ALA A 21 -2.88 15.55 -3.65
N ARG A 22 -2.97 16.43 -2.64
CA ARG A 22 -2.03 17.56 -2.49
C ARG A 22 -0.59 17.10 -2.28
N GLN A 23 -0.37 16.08 -1.43
CA GLN A 23 0.96 15.51 -1.20
C GLN A 23 1.56 14.92 -2.48
N HIS A 24 0.72 14.30 -3.31
CA HIS A 24 1.14 13.71 -4.59
C HIS A 24 1.22 14.73 -5.73
N ARG A 25 0.91 16.02 -5.48
CA ARG A 25 0.86 17.09 -6.48
C ARG A 25 -0.04 16.74 -7.68
N ARG A 26 -1.18 16.10 -7.41
CA ARG A 26 -2.17 15.69 -8.42
C ARG A 26 -3.56 16.22 -8.06
N SER A 27 -4.45 16.24 -9.04
CA SER A 27 -5.85 16.54 -8.78
C SER A 27 -6.51 15.44 -7.94
N LEU A 28 -7.60 15.78 -7.23
CA LEU A 28 -8.37 14.79 -6.47
C LEU A 28 -8.91 13.68 -7.40
N GLN A 29 -9.36 14.04 -8.61
CA GLN A 29 -9.85 13.09 -9.59
C GLN A 29 -8.77 12.11 -10.03
N GLU A 30 -7.56 12.59 -10.31
CA GLU A 30 -6.43 11.72 -10.68
C GLU A 30 -6.03 10.77 -9.54
N GLU A 31 -5.97 11.28 -8.31
CA GLU A 31 -5.67 10.42 -7.15
C GLU A 31 -6.73 9.33 -6.98
N LEU A 32 -8.02 9.66 -7.14
CA LEU A 32 -9.09 8.66 -7.10
C LEU A 32 -8.98 7.64 -8.24
N ARG A 33 -8.66 8.10 -9.46
CA ARG A 33 -8.45 7.21 -10.61
C ARG A 33 -7.33 6.21 -10.32
N GLU A 34 -6.19 6.69 -9.86
CA GLU A 34 -5.04 5.84 -9.50
C GLU A 34 -5.40 4.83 -8.41
N ILE A 35 -6.09 5.27 -7.35
CA ILE A 35 -6.54 4.38 -6.27
C ILE A 35 -7.46 3.28 -6.82
N LEU A 36 -8.43 3.63 -7.66
CA LEU A 36 -9.38 2.68 -8.23
C LEU A 36 -8.72 1.70 -9.20
N GLU A 37 -7.82 2.19 -10.07
CA GLU A 37 -7.07 1.34 -10.99
C GLU A 37 -6.11 0.41 -10.24
N HIS A 38 -5.42 0.91 -9.21
CA HIS A 38 -4.57 0.08 -8.35
C HIS A 38 -5.39 -0.95 -7.60
N ALA A 39 -6.53 -0.57 -7.01
CA ALA A 39 -7.42 -1.50 -6.31
C ALA A 39 -7.98 -2.57 -7.24
N ALA A 40 -8.31 -2.22 -8.50
CA ALA A 40 -8.76 -3.16 -9.51
C ALA A 40 -7.64 -4.12 -9.97
N LYS A 41 -6.38 -3.66 -10.03
CA LYS A 41 -5.21 -4.49 -10.35
C LYS A 41 -4.78 -5.39 -9.19
N GLN A 42 -5.00 -4.94 -7.95
CA GLN A 42 -4.67 -5.71 -6.76
C GLN A 42 -5.67 -6.85 -6.58
N ASN A 43 -5.35 -8.00 -7.17
CA ASN A 43 -5.93 -9.26 -6.74
C ASN A 43 -5.41 -9.57 -5.32
N THR A 44 -6.10 -9.06 -4.30
CA THR A 44 -5.72 -9.20 -2.89
C THR A 44 -5.53 -10.65 -2.46
N ALA A 45 -6.19 -11.59 -3.14
CA ALA A 45 -5.97 -13.03 -2.96
C ALA A 45 -4.56 -13.46 -3.40
N ALA A 46 -4.07 -12.94 -4.53
CA ALA A 46 -2.73 -13.24 -5.04
C ALA A 46 -1.64 -12.64 -4.13
N ALA A 47 -1.82 -11.40 -3.66
CA ALA A 47 -0.87 -10.76 -2.76
C ALA A 47 -0.78 -11.49 -1.41
N ARG A 48 -1.93 -11.92 -0.84
CA ARG A 48 -1.95 -12.74 0.38
C ARG A 48 -1.30 -14.10 0.15
N ALA A 49 -1.59 -14.76 -0.97
CA ALA A 49 -0.98 -16.04 -1.31
C ALA A 49 0.55 -15.94 -1.42
N SER A 50 1.10 -14.88 -2.01
CA SER A 50 2.55 -14.64 -2.04
C SER A 50 3.14 -14.43 -0.65
N VAL A 51 2.47 -13.64 0.21
CA VAL A 51 2.91 -13.45 1.60
C VAL A 51 2.88 -14.77 2.39
N ASP A 52 1.83 -15.57 2.21
CA ASP A 52 1.70 -16.87 2.86
C ASP A 52 2.75 -17.88 2.34
N GLN A 53 3.10 -17.83 1.06
CA GLN A 53 4.16 -18.65 0.48
C GLN A 53 5.53 -18.29 1.07
N VAL A 54 5.83 -16.99 1.18
CA VAL A 54 7.06 -16.50 1.82
C VAL A 54 7.10 -16.91 3.30
N ARG A 55 5.98 -16.76 4.02
CA ARG A 55 5.87 -17.20 5.42
C ARG A 55 6.06 -18.70 5.59
N LYS A 56 5.52 -19.54 4.69
CA LYS A 56 5.75 -21.00 4.68
C LYS A 56 7.21 -21.35 4.43
N MET A 57 7.88 -20.65 3.50
CA MET A 57 9.29 -20.86 3.20
C MET A 57 10.20 -20.59 4.41
N PHE A 58 9.79 -19.67 5.28
CA PHE A 58 10.51 -19.30 6.50
C PHE A 58 9.93 -19.91 7.79
N ALA A 59 8.86 -20.72 7.68
CA ALA A 59 8.26 -21.40 8.83
C ALA A 59 9.24 -22.43 9.39
N GLY A 60 9.48 -22.39 10.70
CA GLY A 60 10.42 -23.30 11.39
C GLY A 60 11.88 -22.86 11.37
N ARG A 61 12.21 -21.69 10.80
CA ARG A 61 13.55 -21.09 10.90
C ARG A 61 13.56 -19.98 11.95
N THR A 62 14.49 -20.07 12.90
CA THR A 62 14.80 -19.00 13.85
C THR A 62 15.85 -18.08 13.23
N PHE A 63 15.52 -16.81 13.08
CA PHE A 63 16.47 -15.79 12.62
C PHE A 63 16.95 -14.99 13.82
N HIS A 64 18.27 -14.85 13.97
CA HIS A 64 18.85 -13.92 14.92
C HIS A 64 18.63 -12.49 14.43
N ASP A 65 18.43 -11.56 15.37
CA ASP A 65 18.27 -10.15 15.06
C ASP A 65 19.56 -9.60 14.42
N SER A 66 19.50 -9.33 13.12
CA SER A 66 20.62 -8.80 12.34
C SER A 66 20.75 -7.28 12.45
N SER A 67 19.91 -6.62 13.26
CA SER A 67 19.91 -5.16 13.39
C SER A 67 21.24 -4.60 13.88
N GLU A 68 21.97 -5.33 14.74
CA GLU A 68 23.29 -4.93 15.22
C GLU A 68 24.37 -4.99 14.13
N LEU A 69 24.34 -6.04 13.30
CA LEU A 69 25.26 -6.20 12.17
C LEU A 69 25.04 -5.11 11.11
N ILE A 70 23.78 -4.78 10.81
CA ILE A 70 23.42 -3.73 9.85
C ILE A 70 23.86 -2.35 10.36
N ARG A 71 23.75 -2.08 11.67
CA ARG A 71 24.22 -0.80 12.25
C ARG A 71 25.74 -0.65 12.15
N ARG A 72 26.50 -1.73 12.41
CA ARG A 72 27.96 -1.72 12.30
C ARG A 72 28.43 -1.46 10.86
N ASP A 73 27.71 -2.01 9.88
CA ASP A 73 28.04 -1.83 8.45
C ASP A 73 27.81 -0.40 7.96
N ARG A 74 26.73 0.26 8.42
CA ARG A 74 26.44 1.68 8.09
C ARG A 74 27.38 2.70 8.74
N ALA A 75 28.15 2.29 9.74
CA ALA A 75 29.08 3.15 10.47
C ALA A 75 30.51 3.11 9.90
N ARG A 76 30.74 2.41 8.78
CA ARG A 76 32.00 2.41 8.03
C ARG A 76 32.03 3.46 6.92
#